data_AF-A0A534UXC7-F1
#
_entry.id   AF-A0A534UXC7-F1
#
_cell.length_a   1.000
_cell.length_b   1.000
_cell.length_c   1.000
_cell.angle_alpha   90.00
_cell.angle_beta   90.00
_cell.angle_gamma   90.00
#
_symmetry.space_group_name_H-M   'P 1'
#
loop_
_entity.id
_entity.type
_entity.pdbx_description
1 polymer ?
#
loop_
_entity_poly.entity_id
_entity_poly.type
_entity_poly.pdbx_seq_one_letter_code
_entity_poly.pdbx_strand_id
1 'polypeptide(L)'
;MLNRPVQSRYVLIAACVFFCLGCGPVSKPKPNDLVGIYKITAKTRQFLHEKGYKNVPSSVYIAIETQGSMRLESIPDCVFDDFGESPGKFVSRSARWRCCEEPTSWSRLEGLTLWIELDGSAAAFGLLKIKGIRPPYSLHLIVGGP
;
A
#
# COMPACT_ATOMS: atom_id res chain seq x y z
N MET A 1 -13.12 -26.48 9.72
CA MET A 1 -12.77 -25.10 9.31
C MET A 1 -11.70 -25.20 8.23
N LEU A 2 -12.02 -24.83 6.98
CA LEU A 2 -11.09 -24.96 5.84
C LEU A 2 -10.08 -23.81 5.86
N ASN A 3 -8.81 -24.16 6.10
CA ASN A 3 -7.66 -23.28 6.04
C ASN A 3 -7.42 -22.91 4.55
N ARG A 4 -7.95 -21.78 4.09
CA ARG A 4 -7.71 -21.31 2.70
C ARG A 4 -6.25 -20.87 2.57
N PRO A 5 -5.53 -21.26 1.51
CA PRO A 5 -4.17 -20.80 1.28
C PRO A 5 -4.17 -19.27 1.14
N VAL A 6 -3.33 -18.60 1.94
CA VAL A 6 -3.11 -17.16 1.86
C VAL A 6 -2.46 -16.86 0.51
N GLN A 7 -3.25 -16.36 -0.44
CA GLN A 7 -2.73 -15.93 -1.75
C GLN A 7 -1.72 -14.80 -1.54
N SER A 8 -0.49 -14.99 -2.04
CA SER A 8 0.51 -13.93 -2.06
C SER A 8 0.13 -12.88 -3.10
N ARG A 9 -0.02 -11.63 -2.67
CA ARG A 9 -0.34 -10.47 -3.53
C ARG A 9 0.85 -9.52 -3.59
N TYR A 10 0.83 -8.56 -4.50
CA TYR A 10 1.99 -7.69 -4.77
C TYR A 10 1.72 -6.22 -4.40
N VAL A 11 2.71 -5.59 -3.75
CA VAL A 11 2.82 -4.15 -3.53
C VAL A 11 3.82 -3.58 -4.53
N LEU A 12 3.39 -2.59 -5.29
CA LEU A 12 4.30 -1.69 -5.98
C LEU A 12 4.49 -0.44 -5.12
N ILE A 13 5.69 -0.21 -4.59
CA ILE A 13 6.04 1.10 -4.04
C ILE A 13 6.74 1.80 -5.20
N ALA A 14 6.04 2.73 -5.84
CA ALA A 14 6.57 3.49 -6.96
C ALA A 14 6.58 4.95 -6.55
N ALA A 15 7.77 5.51 -6.30
CA ALA A 15 7.95 6.97 -6.21
C ALA A 15 8.10 7.62 -7.59
N CYS A 16 7.51 7.03 -8.63
CA CYS A 16 7.37 7.68 -9.92
C CYS A 16 5.89 7.78 -10.21
N VAL A 17 5.44 9.03 -10.32
CA VAL A 17 4.10 9.49 -10.70
C VAL A 17 3.81 9.08 -12.14
N PHE A 18 3.70 7.77 -12.40
CA PHE A 18 3.04 7.27 -13.59
C PHE A 18 1.60 6.98 -13.20
N PHE A 19 0.76 8.00 -13.35
CA PHE A 19 -0.69 7.84 -13.45
C PHE A 19 -0.98 6.93 -14.64
N CYS A 20 -1.00 5.61 -14.40
CA CYS A 20 -1.70 4.71 -15.31
C CYS A 20 -3.20 4.95 -15.07
N LEU A 21 -3.71 5.97 -15.76
CA LEU A 21 -5.12 6.30 -15.93
C LEU A 21 -5.76 5.10 -16.64
N GLY A 22 -6.62 4.34 -15.94
CA GLY A 22 -7.39 3.25 -16.55
C GLY A 22 -7.33 1.87 -15.87
N CYS A 23 -6.47 1.63 -14.87
CA CYS A 23 -6.37 0.30 -14.22
C CYS A 23 -6.93 0.25 -12.77
N GLY A 24 -7.93 1.09 -12.47
CA GLY A 24 -8.67 1.01 -11.20
C GLY A 24 -9.71 -0.12 -11.20
N PRO A 25 -10.20 -0.54 -10.03
CA PRO A 25 -11.28 -1.52 -9.94
C PRO A 25 -12.59 -0.96 -10.53
N VAL A 26 -13.36 -1.82 -11.20
CA VAL A 26 -14.63 -1.45 -11.86
C VAL A 26 -15.75 -1.15 -10.87
N SER A 27 -15.58 -1.59 -9.63
CA SER A 27 -16.51 -1.39 -8.52
C SER A 27 -15.75 -1.40 -7.20
N LYS A 28 -16.33 -0.82 -6.14
CA LYS A 28 -15.75 -0.88 -4.80
C LYS A 28 -15.47 -2.34 -4.36
N PRO A 29 -14.20 -2.72 -4.08
CA PRO A 29 -13.87 -4.04 -3.57
C PRO A 29 -14.60 -4.31 -2.27
N LYS A 30 -15.05 -5.55 -2.07
CA LYS A 30 -15.51 -5.97 -0.76
C LYS A 30 -14.28 -6.02 0.16
N PRO A 31 -14.43 -5.74 1.47
CA PRO A 31 -13.29 -5.82 2.39
C PRO A 31 -12.55 -7.16 2.33
N ASN A 32 -13.28 -8.26 2.20
CA ASN A 32 -12.71 -9.61 2.07
C ASN A 32 -11.92 -9.81 0.76
N ASP A 33 -12.20 -9.02 -0.28
CA ASP A 33 -11.43 -9.07 -1.51
C ASP A 33 -10.04 -8.46 -1.34
N LEU A 34 -9.82 -7.64 -0.29
CA LEU A 34 -8.57 -6.96 0.02
C LEU A 34 -7.73 -7.67 1.07
N VAL A 35 -8.33 -8.56 1.86
CA VAL A 35 -7.62 -9.35 2.89
C VAL A 35 -6.52 -10.19 2.23
N GLY A 36 -5.30 -10.12 2.79
CA GLY A 36 -4.15 -10.85 2.29
C GLY A 36 -2.82 -10.21 2.64
N ILE A 37 -1.74 -10.88 2.24
CA ILE A 37 -0.37 -10.40 2.41
C ILE A 37 0.11 -9.87 1.06
N TYR A 38 0.47 -8.60 1.05
CA TYR A 38 1.00 -7.92 -0.11
C TYR A 38 2.51 -7.73 0.08
N LYS A 39 3.31 -8.36 -0.79
CA LYS A 39 4.77 -8.30 -0.76
C LYS A 39 5.29 -7.34 -1.81
N ILE A 40 6.43 -6.69 -1.57
CA ILE A 40 7.03 -5.84 -2.59
C ILE A 40 7.45 -6.62 -3.85
N THR A 41 7.30 -6.00 -5.02
CA THR A 41 7.81 -6.55 -6.29
C THR A 41 9.34 -6.44 -6.41
N ALA A 42 9.93 -7.16 -7.36
CA ALA A 42 11.34 -6.98 -7.72
C ALA A 42 11.66 -5.53 -8.15
N LYS A 43 10.74 -4.88 -8.88
CA LYS A 43 10.87 -3.47 -9.28
C LYS A 43 10.90 -2.53 -8.08
N THR A 44 10.01 -2.74 -7.11
CA THR A 44 10.03 -2.00 -5.84
C THR A 44 11.36 -2.18 -5.11
N ARG A 45 11.85 -3.42 -5.03
CA ARG A 45 13.12 -3.72 -4.36
C ARG A 45 14.30 -3.01 -5.04
N GLN A 46 14.36 -3.03 -6.37
CA GLN A 46 15.36 -2.31 -7.13
C GLN A 46 15.27 -0.80 -6.88
N PHE A 47 14.06 -0.23 -6.92
CA PHE A 47 13.84 1.19 -6.63
C PHE A 47 14.36 1.58 -5.23
N LEU A 48 14.09 0.78 -4.20
CA LEU A 48 14.61 1.05 -2.85
C LEU A 48 16.14 1.02 -2.81
N HIS A 49 16.77 0.07 -3.49
CA HIS A 49 18.22 0.02 -3.64
C HIS A 49 18.78 1.29 -4.31
N GLU A 50 18.17 1.75 -5.39
CA GLU A 50 18.55 2.98 -6.10
C GLU A 50 18.39 4.24 -5.23
N LYS A 51 17.44 4.23 -4.29
CA LYS A 51 17.22 5.29 -3.30
C LYS A 51 18.14 5.20 -2.07
N GLY A 52 19.09 4.27 -2.05
CA GLY A 52 20.08 4.17 -0.98
C GLY A 52 19.68 3.26 0.17
N TYR A 53 18.52 2.59 0.11
CA TYR A 53 18.17 1.56 1.09
C TYR A 53 19.05 0.32 0.87
N LYS A 54 20.00 0.11 1.78
CA LYS A 54 20.84 -1.08 1.80
C LYS A 54 20.11 -2.22 2.51
N ASN A 55 20.37 -3.46 2.09
CA ASN A 55 19.85 -4.67 2.75
C ASN A 55 18.31 -4.72 2.89
N VAL A 56 17.57 -4.41 1.81
CA VAL A 56 16.10 -4.51 1.80
C VAL A 56 15.66 -5.90 2.33
N PRO A 57 14.92 -6.00 3.44
CA PRO A 57 14.56 -7.28 4.04
C PRO A 57 13.76 -8.19 3.08
N SER A 58 13.78 -9.50 3.31
CA SER A 58 12.88 -10.44 2.61
C SER A 58 11.43 -10.33 3.12
N SER A 59 11.25 -9.79 4.32
CA SER A 59 9.98 -9.64 5.05
C SER A 59 9.24 -8.32 4.80
N VAL A 60 9.54 -7.58 3.74
CA VAL A 60 8.82 -6.32 3.44
C VAL A 60 7.42 -6.62 2.91
N TYR A 61 6.40 -6.40 3.74
CA TYR A 61 5.01 -6.66 3.36
C TYR A 61 3.99 -5.76 4.09
N ILE A 62 2.79 -5.69 3.51
CA ILE A 62 1.57 -5.16 4.13
C ILE A 62 0.59 -6.31 4.27
N ALA A 63 0.15 -6.61 5.48
CA ALA A 63 -0.92 -7.57 5.76
C ALA A 63 -2.21 -6.79 6.01
N ILE A 64 -3.20 -6.99 5.13
CA ILE A 64 -4.56 -6.50 5.34
C ILE A 64 -5.35 -7.60 6.01
N GLU A 65 -5.80 -7.33 7.23
CA GLU A 65 -6.58 -8.27 8.04
C GLU A 65 -8.07 -7.95 7.92
N THR A 66 -8.88 -8.89 8.40
CA THR A 66 -10.33 -8.68 8.51
C THR A 66 -10.62 -7.55 9.52
N GLN A 67 -11.80 -6.93 9.40
CA GLN A 67 -12.30 -5.92 10.36
C GLN A 67 -11.52 -4.60 10.41
N GLY A 68 -10.77 -4.26 9.37
CA GLY A 68 -10.11 -2.95 9.29
C GLY A 68 -8.76 -2.87 10.02
N SER A 69 -8.18 -3.99 10.43
CA SER A 69 -6.80 -4.08 10.95
C SER A 69 -5.80 -4.26 9.79
N MET A 70 -4.61 -3.69 9.93
CA MET A 70 -3.49 -3.80 9.00
C MET A 70 -2.17 -3.86 9.76
N ARG A 71 -1.22 -4.66 9.25
CA ARG A 71 0.15 -4.72 9.75
C ARG A 71 1.14 -4.40 8.63
N LEU A 72 2.06 -3.51 8.92
CA LEU A 72 3.14 -3.07 8.05
C LEU A 72 4.44 -3.64 8.61
N GLU A 73 5.12 -4.47 7.83
CA GLU A 73 6.36 -5.12 8.25
C GLU A 73 7.54 -4.64 7.42
N SER A 74 8.58 -4.16 8.09
CA SER A 74 9.82 -3.72 7.45
C SER A 74 9.59 -2.72 6.31
N ILE A 75 8.65 -1.79 6.48
CA ILE A 75 8.33 -0.77 5.47
C ILE A 75 9.40 0.32 5.52
N PRO A 76 9.90 0.82 4.36
CA PRO A 76 10.90 1.88 4.33
C PRO A 76 10.37 3.13 5.05
N ASP A 77 11.20 3.72 5.90
CA ASP A 77 10.86 4.90 6.71
C ASP A 77 10.44 6.14 5.90
N CYS A 78 10.92 6.29 4.66
CA CYS A 78 10.49 7.37 3.75
C CYS A 78 9.01 7.32 3.44
N VAL A 79 8.37 6.16 3.66
CA VAL A 79 6.93 6.08 3.61
C VAL A 79 6.34 7.02 4.62
N PHE A 80 6.84 7.04 5.86
CA PHE A 80 6.29 7.73 7.03
C PHE A 80 6.79 9.16 7.23
N ASP A 81 7.93 9.50 6.64
CA ASP A 81 8.55 10.80 6.81
C ASP A 81 8.04 11.76 5.72
N ASP A 82 7.05 12.59 6.06
CA ASP A 82 6.48 13.65 5.21
C ASP A 82 7.57 14.66 4.78
N PHE A 83 8.32 14.33 3.72
CA PHE A 83 9.39 15.15 3.12
C PHE A 83 10.68 15.31 3.94
N GLY A 84 10.88 14.52 4.99
CA GLY A 84 12.15 14.46 5.72
C GLY A 84 13.25 13.75 4.93
N GLU A 85 14.52 14.02 5.27
CA GLU A 85 15.62 13.14 4.86
C GLU A 85 15.43 11.78 5.52
N SER A 86 15.08 10.78 4.71
CA SER A 86 14.98 9.41 5.19
C SER A 86 16.36 8.90 5.62
N PRO A 87 16.51 8.36 6.84
CA PRO A 87 17.75 7.73 7.27
C PRO A 87 17.98 6.34 6.64
N GLY A 88 17.15 5.93 5.68
CA GLY A 88 17.28 4.66 4.96
C GLY A 88 16.97 3.42 5.80
N LYS A 89 16.08 3.56 6.80
CA LYS A 89 15.71 2.48 7.74
C LYS A 89 14.40 1.81 7.35
N PHE A 90 14.17 0.64 7.91
CA PHE A 90 12.91 -0.08 7.80
C PHE A 90 12.20 -0.10 9.15
N VAL A 91 10.89 0.16 9.14
CA VAL A 91 10.06 0.22 10.34
C VAL A 91 8.84 -0.67 10.20
N SER A 92 8.42 -1.26 11.31
CA SER A 92 7.19 -2.05 11.40
C SER A 92 6.17 -1.32 12.26
N ARG A 93 4.90 -1.34 11.83
CA ARG A 93 3.78 -0.63 12.45
C ARG A 93 2.49 -1.44 12.34
N SER A 94 1.62 -1.24 13.31
CA SER A 94 0.22 -1.63 13.23
C SER A 94 -0.62 -0.43 12.84
N ALA A 95 -1.70 -0.68 12.11
CA ALA A 95 -2.56 0.35 11.59
C ALA A 95 -4.01 -0.14 11.44
N ARG A 96 -4.92 0.81 11.33
CA ARG A 96 -6.28 0.56 10.84
C ARG A 96 -6.43 1.03 9.41
N TRP A 97 -7.35 0.42 8.68
CA TRP A 97 -7.63 0.80 7.30
C TRP A 97 -9.12 0.91 7.05
N ARG A 98 -9.47 1.83 6.14
CA ARG A 98 -10.81 1.90 5.53
C ARG A 98 -10.68 2.18 4.04
N CYS A 99 -11.58 1.59 3.27
CA CYS A 99 -11.66 1.86 1.83
C CYS A 99 -12.49 3.13 1.61
N CYS A 100 -11.83 4.17 1.10
CA CYS A 100 -12.41 5.45 0.76
C CYS A 100 -12.48 5.62 -0.75
N GLU A 101 -13.54 6.27 -1.21
CA GLU A 101 -13.60 6.83 -2.55
C GLU A 101 -12.98 8.22 -2.48
N GLU A 102 -11.93 8.47 -3.26
CA GLU A 102 -11.48 9.84 -3.49
C GLU A 102 -12.43 10.52 -4.49
N PRO A 103 -13.03 11.66 -4.13
CA PRO A 103 -13.73 12.48 -5.09
C PRO A 103 -12.69 13.11 -6.02
N THR A 104 -12.49 12.52 -7.20
CA THR A 104 -11.79 13.20 -8.29
C THR A 104 -12.81 13.88 -9.18
N SER A 105 -12.48 15.06 -9.71
CA SER A 105 -13.34 15.80 -10.64
C SER A 105 -13.53 15.12 -11.99
N TRP A 106 -12.84 14.00 -12.27
CA TRP A 106 -12.78 13.38 -13.60
C TRP A 106 -13.20 11.91 -13.67
N SER A 107 -13.44 11.21 -12.55
CA SER A 107 -14.12 9.90 -12.59
C SER A 107 -14.60 9.44 -11.21
N ARG A 108 -15.76 8.76 -11.17
CA ARG A 108 -16.38 8.22 -9.95
C ARG A 108 -15.70 6.95 -9.41
N LEU A 109 -14.70 6.40 -10.11
CA LEU A 109 -14.14 5.07 -9.79
C LEU A 109 -12.60 4.98 -9.93
N GLU A 110 -11.87 6.02 -10.35
CA GLU A 110 -10.40 5.93 -10.51
C GLU A 110 -9.61 6.11 -9.20
N GLY A 111 -10.28 6.39 -8.08
CA GLY A 111 -9.63 6.78 -6.84
C GLY A 111 -10.01 5.93 -5.63
N LEU A 112 -10.08 4.61 -5.73
CA LEU A 112 -10.18 3.81 -4.51
C LEU A 112 -8.85 3.76 -3.78
N THR A 113 -8.86 4.34 -2.59
CA THR A 113 -7.71 4.48 -1.72
C THR A 113 -7.98 3.76 -0.40
N LEU A 114 -6.97 3.09 0.13
CA LEU A 114 -6.97 2.68 1.52
C LEU A 114 -6.44 3.84 2.34
N TRP A 115 -7.31 4.37 3.19
CA TRP A 115 -6.93 5.36 4.18
C TRP A 115 -6.43 4.63 5.42
N ILE A 116 -5.22 4.95 5.86
CA ILE A 116 -4.51 4.26 6.94
C ILE A 116 -4.42 5.17 8.17
N GLU A 117 -4.85 4.66 9.31
CA GLU A 117 -4.63 5.27 10.63
C GLU A 117 -3.55 4.47 11.35
N LEU A 118 -2.40 5.07 11.63
CA LEU A 118 -1.38 4.41 12.44
C LEU A 118 -1.81 4.40 13.91
N ASP A 119 -1.53 3.31 14.62
CA ASP A 119 -1.88 3.20 16.04
C ASP A 119 -1.31 4.39 16.84
N GLY A 120 -2.19 5.19 17.44
CA GLY A 120 -1.82 6.33 18.28
C GLY A 120 -1.63 7.67 17.56
N SER A 121 -1.86 7.75 16.25
CA SER A 121 -1.80 9.02 15.50
C SER A 121 -3.08 9.24 14.68
N ALA A 122 -3.71 10.40 14.86
CA ALA A 122 -4.84 10.85 14.03
C ALA A 122 -4.39 11.33 12.63
N ALA A 123 -3.09 11.36 12.35
CA ALA A 123 -2.57 11.72 11.05
C ALA A 123 -2.85 10.59 10.05
N ALA A 124 -3.65 10.92 9.03
CA ALA A 124 -3.89 10.13 7.84
C ALA A 124 -2.56 9.81 7.16
N PHE A 125 -2.05 8.59 7.30
CA PHE A 125 -0.77 8.25 6.73
C PHE A 125 -0.91 7.57 5.36
N GLY A 126 -0.60 8.29 4.28
CA GLY A 126 -0.38 7.73 2.94
C GLY A 126 -1.63 7.29 2.18
N LEU A 127 -1.67 7.60 0.88
CA LEU A 127 -2.70 7.11 -0.04
C LEU A 127 -2.23 5.80 -0.68
N LEU A 128 -2.70 4.66 -0.15
CA LEU A 128 -2.54 3.36 -0.82
C LEU A 128 -3.58 3.23 -1.93
N LYS A 129 -3.16 3.36 -3.18
CA LYS A 129 -4.03 3.15 -4.34
C LYS A 129 -4.25 1.68 -4.60
N ILE A 130 -5.50 1.29 -4.82
CA ILE A 130 -5.87 -0.07 -5.22
C ILE A 130 -5.82 -0.15 -6.75
N LYS A 131 -5.06 -1.11 -7.29
CA LYS A 131 -4.95 -1.36 -8.73
C LYS A 131 -5.43 -2.76 -9.10
N GLY A 132 -6.00 -2.88 -10.29
CA GLY A 132 -6.56 -4.11 -10.83
C GLY A 132 -8.08 -4.02 -10.99
N ILE A 133 -8.59 -4.56 -12.10
CA ILE A 133 -10.02 -4.54 -12.47
C ILE A 133 -10.84 -5.47 -11.55
N ARG A 134 -10.23 -6.59 -11.13
CA ARG A 134 -10.81 -7.65 -10.28
C ARG A 134 -9.74 -8.20 -9.33
N PRO A 135 -10.12 -8.90 -8.24
CA PRO A 135 -9.14 -9.56 -7.37
C PRO A 135 -8.34 -10.64 -8.14
N PRO A 136 -7.07 -10.90 -7.76
CA PRO A 136 -6.32 -10.25 -6.70
C PRO A 136 -5.86 -8.84 -7.10
N TYR A 137 -6.03 -7.88 -6.20
CA TYR A 137 -5.58 -6.50 -6.42
C TYR A 137 -4.10 -6.32 -6.12
N SER A 138 -3.51 -5.27 -6.67
CA SER A 138 -2.20 -4.76 -6.28
C SER A 138 -2.37 -3.48 -5.47
N LEU A 139 -1.46 -3.25 -4.52
CA LEU A 139 -1.42 -2.02 -3.74
C LEU A 139 -0.28 -1.14 -4.24
N HIS A 140 -0.59 0.12 -4.48
CA HIS A 140 0.36 1.13 -4.93
C HIS A 140 0.53 2.16 -3.83
N LEU A 141 1.70 2.17 -3.21
CA LEU A 141 2.04 3.16 -2.19
C LEU A 141 2.73 4.34 -2.87
N ILE A 142 2.12 5.51 -2.72
CA ILE A 142 2.69 6.78 -3.18
C ILE A 142 3.53 7.34 -2.04
N VAL A 143 4.78 7.66 -2.34
CA VAL A 143 5.75 8.23 -1.40
C VAL A 143 6.20 9.57 -1.98
N GLY A 144 6.07 10.65 -1.20
CA GLY A 144 6.27 12.03 -1.63
C GLY A 144 4.98 12.73 -2.07
N GLY A 145 4.94 14.06 -1.95
CA GLY A 145 3.86 14.89 -2.49
C GLY A 145 3.90 15.03 -4.01
N PRO A 146 2.83 15.56 -4.62
CA PRO A 146 2.81 15.94 -6.02
C PRO A 146 3.88 16.98 -6.39
#